data_AF-A0A838TI95-F1
#
_entry.id   AF-A0A838TI95-F1
#
_cell.length_a   1.000
_cell.length_b   1.000
_cell.length_c   1.000
_cell.angle_alpha   90.00
_cell.angle_beta   90.00
_cell.angle_gamma   90.00
#
_symmetry.space_group_name_H-M   'P 1'
#
loop_
_entity.id
_entity.type
_entity.pdbx_description
1 polymer ?
#
loop_
_entity_poly.entity_id
_entity_poly.type
_entity_poly.pdbx_seq_one_letter_code
_entity_poly.pdbx_strand_id
1 'polypeptide(L)' 'TGGNSGSPVLDAYGNLIGLAFDGNYEALSHKIAFDKDLNRTINVDVRFVLWCIDKLGGAKNIINELKLVR' A
#
# COMPACT_ATOMS: atom_id res chain seq x y z
N THR A 1 12.56 3.19 -3.25
CA THR A 1 13.11 4.34 -3.99
C THR A 1 12.05 4.89 -4.94
N GLY A 2 12.34 5.94 -5.71
CA GLY A 2 11.46 6.39 -6.79
C GLY A 2 11.14 5.26 -7.78
N GLY A 3 9.88 5.21 -8.25
CA GLY A 3 9.35 4.16 -9.11
C GLY A 3 8.45 3.14 -8.39
N ASN A 4 8.42 3.13 -7.06
CA ASN A 4 7.57 2.20 -6.27
C ASN A 4 6.19 2.78 -5.91
N SER A 5 5.88 4.02 -6.29
CA SER A 5 4.58 4.63 -5.99
C SER A 5 3.48 3.85 -6.73
N GLY A 6 2.48 3.39 -5.98
CA GLY A 6 1.40 2.53 -6.48
C GLY A 6 1.71 1.03 -6.48
N SER A 7 2.91 0.62 -6.04
CA SER A 7 3.25 -0.81 -5.96
C SER A 7 2.35 -1.57 -4.96
N PRO A 8 1.90 -2.78 -5.31
CA PRO A 8 1.10 -3.60 -4.41
C PRO A 8 1.95 -4.14 -3.25
N VAL A 9 1.43 -4.05 -2.03
CA VAL A 9 1.97 -4.71 -0.85
C VAL A 9 1.22 -6.01 -0.65
N LEU A 10 1.93 -7.13 -0.66
CA LEU A 10 1.35 -8.47 -0.57
C LEU A 10 1.63 -9.12 0.78
N ASP A 11 0.70 -9.93 1.27
CA ASP A 11 0.94 -10.84 2.38
C ASP A 11 1.73 -12.09 1.97
N ALA A 12 1.97 -13.01 2.92
CA ALA A 12 2.70 -14.25 2.70
C ALA A 12 2.03 -15.22 1.70
N TYR A 13 0.77 -14.98 1.33
CA TYR A 13 -0.03 -15.80 0.43
C TYR A 13 -0.28 -15.12 -0.93
N GLY A 14 0.31 -13.94 -1.15
CA GLY A 14 0.16 -13.17 -2.38
C GLY A 14 -1.13 -12.34 -2.46
N ASN A 15 -1.82 -12.09 -1.35
CA ASN A 15 -3.01 -11.25 -1.33
C ASN A 15 -2.63 -9.78 -1.09
N LEU A 16 -3.36 -8.86 -1.75
CA LEU A 16 -3.15 -7.42 -1.60
C LEU A 16 -3.56 -6.95 -0.20
N ILE A 17 -2.62 -6.39 0.56
CA ILE A 17 -2.85 -5.80 1.89
C ILE A 17 -2.65 -4.29 1.95
N GLY A 18 -2.03 -3.70 0.93
CA GLY A 18 -1.85 -2.26 0.85
C GLY A 18 -1.21 -1.78 -0.43
N LEU A 19 -1.02 -0.47 -0.53
CA LEU A 19 -0.35 0.19 -1.66
C LEU A 19 0.75 1.09 -1.14
N ALA A 20 1.96 0.94 -1.69
CA ALA A 20 3.08 1.82 -1.37
C ALA A 20 2.82 3.22 -1.94
N PHE A 21 2.97 4.25 -1.12
CA PHE A 21 2.81 5.63 -1.60
C PHE A 21 3.97 6.54 -1.22
N ASP A 22 4.68 6.26 -0.11
CA ASP A 22 5.81 7.08 0.32
C ASP A 22 6.84 6.29 1.15
N GLY A 23 7.90 6.96 1.62
CA GLY A 23 8.81 6.48 2.64
C GLY A 23 9.02 7.55 3.73
N ASN A 24 9.51 7.14 4.90
CA ASN A 24 9.86 8.12 5.94
C ASN A 24 11.04 9.01 5.53
N TYR A 25 11.28 10.08 6.29
CA TYR A 25 12.35 11.04 5.99
C TYR A 25 13.73 10.38 5.92
N GLU A 26 14.02 9.47 6.85
CA GLU A 26 15.25 8.68 6.89
C GLU A 26 15.42 7.83 5.63
N ALA A 27 14.31 7.49 4.96
CA ALA A 27 14.40 6.76 3.72
C ALA A 27 15.15 7.54 2.65
N LEU A 28 15.17 8.88 2.62
CA LEU A 28 15.72 9.68 1.51
C LEU A 28 17.14 9.28 1.04
N SER A 29 17.94 8.69 1.91
CA SER A 29 19.27 8.13 1.60
C SER A 29 19.26 6.86 0.75
N HIS A 30 18.07 6.30 0.43
CA HIS A 30 17.87 5.01 -0.24
C HIS A 30 18.48 4.88 -1.64
N LYS A 31 18.98 5.97 -2.23
CA LYS A 31 19.75 5.92 -3.48
C LYS A 31 21.21 5.51 -3.28
N ILE A 32 21.70 5.55 -2.03
CA ILE A 32 23.11 5.37 -1.68
C ILE A 32 23.27 4.17 -0.74
N ALA A 33 22.42 4.05 0.28
CA ALA A 33 22.47 2.95 1.23
C ALA A 33 21.09 2.68 1.86
N PHE A 34 20.92 1.45 2.35
CA PHE A 34 19.75 1.03 3.13
C PHE A 34 20.17 0.81 4.58
N ASP A 35 19.50 1.50 5.50
CA ASP A 35 19.57 1.29 6.94
C ASP A 35 18.36 0.46 7.39
N LYS A 36 18.63 -0.75 7.89
CA LYS A 36 17.59 -1.70 8.33
C LYS A 36 16.75 -1.16 9.50
N ASP A 37 17.31 -0.29 10.33
CA ASP A 37 16.67 0.17 11.55
C ASP A 37 15.83 1.43 11.27
N LEU A 38 16.23 2.25 10.29
CA LEU A 38 15.59 3.54 10.00
C LEU A 38 14.73 3.56 8.72
N ASN A 39 15.11 2.88 7.63
CA ASN A 39 14.35 2.98 6.38
C ASN A 39 13.00 2.25 6.50
N ARG A 40 11.89 2.98 6.30
CA ARG A 40 10.54 2.42 6.30
C ARG A 40 9.74 2.92 5.09
N THR A 41 9.06 1.99 4.42
CA THR A 41 8.06 2.32 3.42
C THR A 41 6.73 2.62 4.10
N ILE A 42 6.07 3.69 3.67
CA ILE A 42 4.74 4.08 4.10
C ILE A 42 3.74 3.57 3.06
N ASN A 43 2.75 2.84 3.56
CA ASN A 43 1.74 2.19 2.74
C ASN A 43 0.35 2.56 3.25
N VAL A 44 -0.62 2.65 2.35
CA VAL A 44 -2.03 2.73 2.72
C VAL A 44 -2.57 1.31 2.86
N ASP A 45 -3.32 1.06 3.94
CA ASP A 45 -3.96 -0.23 4.17
C ASP A 45 -5.13 -0.43 3.19
N VAL A 46 -5.23 -1.61 2.58
CA VAL A 46 -6.28 -1.91 1.60
C VAL A 46 -7.68 -1.79 2.22
N ARG A 47 -7.84 -2.04 3.53
CA ARG A 47 -9.12 -1.89 4.22
C ARG A 47 -9.57 -0.43 4.25
N PHE A 48 -8.63 0.51 4.39
CA PHE A 48 -8.93 1.94 4.33
C PHE A 48 -9.33 2.36 2.91
N VAL A 49 -8.63 1.83 1.89
CA VAL A 49 -8.98 2.06 0.48
C VAL A 49 -10.39 1.55 0.18
N LEU A 50 -10.72 0.30 0.54
CA LEU A 50 -12.05 -0.28 0.35
C LEU A 50 -13.13 0.47 1.15
N TRP A 51 -12.80 0.92 2.36
CA TRP A 51 -13.70 1.76 3.17
C TRP A 51 -14.02 3.08 2.47
N CYS A 52 -13.01 3.75 1.89
CA CYS A 52 -13.23 4.97 1.11
C CYS A 52 -14.12 4.69 -0.12
N ILE A 53 -13.85 3.61 -0.86
CA ILE A 53 -14.64 3.24 -2.05
C ILE A 53 -16.11 2.98 -1.67
N ASP A 54 -16.38 2.21 -0.62
CA ASP A 54 -17.74 1.86 -0.19
C ASP A 54 -18.45 3.02 0.54
N LYS A 55 -17.84 3.59 1.58
CA LYS A 55 -18.51 4.54 2.49
C LYS A 55 -18.47 5.97 2.00
N LEU A 56 -17.37 6.41 1.40
CA LEU A 56 -17.23 7.78 0.90
C LEU A 56 -17.67 7.87 -0.57
N GLY A 57 -17.24 6.91 -1.40
CA GLY A 57 -17.50 6.90 -2.85
C GLY A 57 -18.82 6.24 -3.27
N GLY A 58 -19.44 5.42 -2.42
CA GLY A 58 -20.67 4.68 -2.76
C GLY A 58 -20.51 3.67 -3.91
N ALA A 59 -19.27 3.34 -4.30
CA ALA A 59 -18.95 2.60 -5.51
C ALA A 59 -18.95 1.08 -5.29
N LYS A 60 -20.11 0.54 -4.89
CA LYS A 60 -20.27 -0.90 -4.59
C LYS A 60 -20.00 -1.81 -5.79
N ASN A 61 -20.20 -1.32 -7.01
CA ASN A 61 -19.88 -2.06 -8.23
C ASN A 61 -18.39 -2.44 -8.30
N ILE A 62 -17.49 -1.54 -7.86
CA ILE A 62 -16.05 -1.81 -7.83
C ILE A 62 -15.73 -2.87 -6.78
N ILE A 63 -16.33 -2.78 -5.59
CA ILE A 63 -16.13 -3.79 -4.53
C ILE A 63 -16.58 -5.17 -5.00
N ASN A 64 -17.70 -5.26 -5.73
CA ASN A 64 -18.25 -6.52 -6.23
C ASN A 64 -17.40 -7.15 -7.35
N GLU A 65 -16.56 -6.39 -8.04
CA GLU A 65 -15.63 -6.90 -9.06
C GLU A 65 -14.41 -7.58 -8.42
N LEU A 66 -14.09 -7.26 -7.17
CA LEU A 66 -12.90 -7.76 -6.49
C LEU A 66 -13.15 -9.12 -5.82
N LYS A 67 -12.12 -9.97 -5.84
CA LYS A 67 -12.08 -11.19 -5.02
C LYS A 67 -11.54 -10.85 -3.63
N LEU A 68 -12.42 -10.77 -2.64
CA LEU A 68 -12.04 -10.57 -1.24
C LEU A 68 -11.65 -11.90 -0.58
N VAL A 69 -10.58 -11.88 0.19
CA VAL A 69 -10.06 -13.00 0.99
C VAL A 69 -9.99 -12.57 2.46
N ARG A 70 -9.94 -13.53 3.37
CA ARG A 70 -10.03 -13.31 4.82
C ARG A 70 -8.78 -13.78 5.55
#